data_AF-A0ABD0PNP5-F1
#
_entry.id   AF-A0ABD0PNP5-F1
#
_cell.length_a   1.000
_cell.length_b   1.000
_cell.length_c   1.000
_cell.angle_alpha   90.00
_cell.angle_beta   90.00
_cell.angle_gamma   90.00
#
_symmetry.space_group_name_H-M   'P 1'
#
loop_
_entity.id
_entity.type
_entity.pdbx_description
1 polymer ?
#
loop_
_entity_poly.entity_id
_entity_poly.type
_entity_poly.pdbx_seq_one_letter_code
_entity_poly.pdbx_strand_id
1 'polypeptide(L)' 'ALGANPLYCDCELRWLSQWVKAGFKEPGIARCTGPSDMADRLLLTTPLSQFQCK' A
#
# COMPACT_ATOMS: atom_id res chain seq x y z
N ALA A 1 -14.27 -2.10 1.54
CA ALA A 1 -13.09 -2.20 2.43
C ALA A 1 -11.86 -2.52 1.57
N LEU A 2 -10.72 -1.87 1.82
CA LEU A 2 -9.50 -2.09 1.02
C LEU A 2 -8.73 -3.37 1.42
N GLY A 3 -8.95 -3.88 2.63
CA GLY A 3 -8.27 -5.05 3.22
C GLY A 3 -8.27 -6.37 2.43
N ALA A 4 -9.26 -6.59 1.57
CA ALA A 4 -9.41 -7.85 0.83
C ALA A 4 -8.98 -7.74 -0.66
N ASN A 5 -8.32 -6.65 -1.05
CA ASN A 5 -7.88 -6.45 -2.44
C ASN A 5 -6.44 -6.96 -2.63
N PRO A 6 -6.13 -7.60 -3.76
CA PRO A 6 -4.75 -7.96 -4.10
C PRO A 6 -3.99 -6.71 -4.52
N LEU A 7 -3.41 -5.98 -3.55
CA LEU A 7 -2.72 -4.73 -3.81
C LEU A 7 -1.27 -4.99 -4.24
N TYR A 8 -0.92 -4.58 -5.45
CA TYR A 8 0.46 -4.61 -5.92
C TYR A 8 1.13 -3.25 -5.65
N CYS A 9 1.94 -3.19 -4.61
CA CYS A 9 2.46 -1.95 -4.02
C CYS A 9 3.76 -1.47 -4.66
N ASP A 10 3.73 -1.26 -5.98
CA ASP A 10 4.81 -0.66 -6.75
C ASP A 10 4.61 0.87 -6.89
N CYS A 11 5.36 1.51 -7.80
CA CYS A 11 5.24 2.95 -7.99
C CYS A 11 3.85 3.42 -8.45
N GLU A 12 3.08 2.58 -9.15
CA GLU A 12 1.75 2.93 -9.65
C GLU A 12 0.73 2.98 -8.51
N LEU A 13 0.94 2.22 -7.44
CA LEU A 13 0.07 2.22 -6.26
C LEU A 13 0.48 3.24 -5.19
N ARG A 14 1.56 4.00 -5.41
CA ARG A 14 2.08 5.01 -4.47
C ARG A 14 1.04 6.06 -4.10
N TRP A 15 0.25 6.51 -5.08
CA TRP A 15 -0.80 7.53 -4.86
C TRP A 15 -1.84 7.05 -3.85
N LEU A 16 -2.16 5.75 -3.86
CA LEU A 16 -3.16 5.17 -2.97
C LEU A 16 -2.65 5.19 -1.53
N SER A 17 -1.39 4.82 -1.31
CA SER A 17 -0.76 4.94 0.02
C SER A 17 -0.76 6.39 0.51
N GLN A 18 -0.47 7.36 -0.36
CA GLN A 18 -0.52 8.79 -0.02
C GLN A 18 -1.94 9.24 0.33
N TRP A 19 -2.93 8.83 -0.47
CA TRP A 19 -4.34 9.19 -0.26
C TRP A 19 -4.86 8.68 1.07
N VAL A 20 -4.61 7.40 1.38
CA VAL A 20 -5.02 6.74 2.64
C VAL A 20 -4.39 7.44 3.85
N LYS A 21 -3.08 7.73 3.79
CA LYS A 21 -2.34 8.41 4.88
C LYS A 21 -2.81 9.84 5.14
N ALA A 22 -3.16 10.59 4.10
CA ALA A 22 -3.51 12.01 4.22
C ALA A 22 -4.81 12.29 4.99
N GLY A 23 -5.46 11.28 5.58
CA GLY A 23 -6.71 11.47 6.32
C GLY A 23 -7.37 10.19 6.77
N PHE A 24 -6.56 9.16 7.11
CA PHE A 24 -7.02 7.92 7.73
C PHE A 24 -8.28 7.31 7.11
N LYS A 25 -8.29 7.18 5.77
CA LYS A 25 -9.47 6.72 5.02
C LYS A 25 -9.66 5.21 5.05
N GLU A 26 -8.73 4.50 5.66
CA GLU A 26 -8.71 3.04 5.75
C GLU A 26 -8.29 2.67 7.19
N PRO A 27 -8.97 1.71 7.84
CA PRO A 27 -8.71 1.34 9.23
C PRO A 27 -7.36 0.64 9.47
N GLY A 28 -6.46 0.59 8.48
CA GLY A 28 -5.13 0.00 8.60
C GLY A 28 -5.10 -1.51 8.38
N ILE A 29 -6.05 -2.09 7.64
CA ILE A 29 -6.09 -3.53 7.33
C ILE A 29 -5.62 -3.85 5.90
N ALA A 30 -5.51 -2.84 5.03
CA ALA A 30 -5.04 -3.02 3.67
C ALA A 30 -3.57 -3.48 3.61
N ARG A 31 -3.35 -4.65 3.01
CA ARG A 31 -2.02 -5.25 2.83
C ARG A 31 -1.65 -5.39 1.36
N CYS A 32 -0.36 -5.26 1.09
CA CYS A 32 0.23 -5.52 -0.20
C CYS A 32 0.34 -7.04 -0.42
N THR A 33 -0.02 -7.52 -1.60
CA THR A 33 0.18 -8.91 -2.03
C THR A 33 1.49 -9.07 -2.81
N GLY A 34 2.00 -7.98 -3.37
CA GLY A 34 3.29 -7.95 -4.05
C GLY A 34 3.76 -6.51 -4.27
N PRO A 35 4.94 -6.28 -4.88
CA PRO A 35 5.98 -7.27 -5.23
C PRO A 35 6.57 -8.00 -4.00
N SER A 36 7.41 -9.02 -4.18
CA SER A 36 7.85 -9.95 -3.13
C SER A 36 8.43 -9.29 -1.86
N ASP A 37 9.07 -8.14 -2.01
CA ASP A 37 9.63 -7.29 -0.94
C ASP A 37 8.57 -6.47 -0.20
N MET A 38 7.43 -6.25 -0.83
CA MET A 38 6.28 -5.52 -0.31
C MET A 38 5.16 -6.43 0.20
N ALA A 39 5.18 -7.74 -0.10
CA ALA A 39 4.17 -8.69 0.35
C ALA A 39 3.95 -8.62 1.88
N ASP A 40 2.69 -8.71 2.29
CA ASP A 40 2.18 -8.61 3.67
C ASP A 40 2.37 -7.27 4.39
N ARG A 41 3.05 -6.29 3.76
CA ARG A 41 3.20 -4.95 4.34
C ARG A 41 1.89 -4.17 4.31
N LEU A 42 1.67 -3.34 5.32
CA LEU A 42 0.48 -2.50 5.42
C LEU A 42 0.59 -1.28 4.52
N LEU A 43 -0.44 -1.01 3.73
CA LEU A 43 -0.51 0.16 2.85
C LEU A 43 -0.41 1.48 3.64
N LEU A 44 -0.99 1.51 4.84
CA LEU A 44 -1.04 2.68 5.71
C LEU A 44 0.33 3.07 6.29
N THR A 45 1.17 2.09 6.65
CA THR A 45 2.45 2.34 7.35
C THR A 45 3.67 2.22 6.44
N THR A 46 3.58 1.51 5.32
CA THR A 46 4.70 1.32 4.38
C THR A 46 5.19 2.67 3.86
N PRO A 47 6.49 3.03 3.99
CA PRO A 47 7.02 4.30 3.50
C PRO A 47 6.80 4.50 2.00
N LEU A 48 6.48 5.72 1.57
CA LEU A 48 6.26 6.03 0.14
C LEU A 48 7.51 5.80 -0.73
N SER A 49 8.70 5.76 -0.12
CA SER A 49 9.96 5.47 -0.80
C SER A 49 10.14 4.00 -1.18
N GLN A 50 9.36 3.08 -0.59
CA GLN A 50 9.41 1.65 -0.93
C GLN A 50 8.54 1.32 -2.14
N PHE A 51 7.59 2.19 -2.51
CA PHE A 51 6.74 2.04 -3.70
C PHE A 51 7.55 2.42 -4.94
N GLN A 52 8.33 1.46 -5.45
CA GLN A 52 9.20 1.61 -6.61
C GLN A 52 8.77 0.68 -7.74
N CYS A 53 8.92 1.12 -8.97
CA CYS A 53 8.83 0.27 -10.15
C CYS A 53 10.25 -0.18 -10.54
N LYS A 54 10.35 -1.32 -11.21
CA LYS A 54 11.61 -1.74 -11.83
C LYS A 54 11.93 -0.91 -13.06
#